data_AF-A0AAD9TQ57-F1
#
_entry.id   AF-A0AAD9TQ57-F1
#
_cell.length_a   1.000
_cell.length_b   1.000
_cell.length_c   1.000
_cell.angle_alpha   90.00
_cell.angle_beta   90.00
_cell.angle_gamma   90.00
#
_symmetry.space_group_name_H-M   'P 1'
#
loop_
_entity.id
_entity.type
_entity.pdbx_description
1 polymer ?
#
loop_
_entity_poly.entity_id
_entity_poly.type
_entity_poly.pdbx_seq_one_letter_code
_entity_poly.pdbx_strand_id
1 'polypeptide(L)'
;MLLNLTNDIIGRAAFGRRCKDREAFLLAVQKTTELVGGLSVADVFPSVKILEVLSGMRSELLRHREELDKILENIIHEHRAASKAAMEKTREDEADCLLDVLLDIHLELPLTRDNINVVITEIFGVGSETTSTTIEWATSEMLKNPSVMEKAQADVRSVSYKKGNVDETGLHELQLIWYLDTIYT
;
A
#
# COMPACT_ATOMS: atom_id res chain seq x y z
N MET A 1 -15.29 2.54 0.65
CA MET A 1 -15.27 2.05 -0.75
C MET A 1 -13.92 2.30 -1.41
N LEU A 2 -13.38 3.52 -1.34
CA LEU A 2 -12.06 3.86 -1.91
C LEU A 2 -10.90 3.14 -1.21
N LEU A 3 -10.88 3.09 0.12
CA LEU A 3 -9.86 2.34 0.87
C LEU A 3 -9.75 0.86 0.44
N ASN A 4 -10.88 0.17 0.23
CA ASN A 4 -10.87 -1.21 -0.23
C ASN A 4 -10.32 -1.36 -1.66
N LEU A 5 -10.65 -0.41 -2.55
CA LEU A 5 -10.10 -0.39 -3.90
C LEU A 5 -8.58 -0.19 -3.88
N THR A 6 -8.09 0.77 -3.08
CA THR A 6 -6.65 1.02 -2.94
C THR A 6 -5.93 -0.18 -2.32
N ASN A 7 -6.52 -0.82 -1.30
CA ASN A 7 -6.03 -2.07 -0.72
C ASN A 7 -5.98 -3.23 -1.74
N ASP A 8 -6.91 -3.29 -2.69
CA ASP A 8 -6.91 -4.25 -3.80
C ASP A 8 -5.78 -3.96 -4.80
N ILE A 9 -5.57 -2.70 -5.16
CA ILE A 9 -4.51 -2.29 -6.08
C ILE A 9 -3.13 -2.51 -5.46
N ILE A 10 -2.90 -1.98 -4.26
CA ILE A 10 -1.61 -2.09 -3.57
C ILE A 10 -1.33 -3.54 -3.18
N GLY A 11 -2.34 -4.32 -2.79
CA GLY A 11 -2.16 -5.75 -2.53
C GLY A 11 -1.71 -6.53 -3.75
N ARG A 12 -2.24 -6.20 -4.94
CA ARG A 12 -1.78 -6.79 -6.20
C ARG A 12 -0.38 -6.31 -6.58
N ALA A 13 -0.06 -5.03 -6.40
CA ALA A 13 1.30 -4.54 -6.66
C ALA A 13 2.33 -5.14 -5.69
N ALA A 14 1.94 -5.38 -4.44
CA ALA A 14 2.81 -5.90 -3.40
C ALA A 14 3.08 -7.41 -3.53
N PHE A 15 2.02 -8.20 -3.76
CA PHE A 15 2.06 -9.67 -3.73
C PHE A 15 1.79 -10.33 -5.09
N GLY A 16 1.52 -9.55 -6.13
CA GLY A 16 1.14 -10.04 -7.45
C GLY A 16 -0.26 -10.66 -7.44
N ARG A 17 -0.30 -11.99 -7.32
CA ARG A 17 -1.56 -12.76 -7.36
C ARG A 17 -2.31 -12.66 -6.02
N ARG A 18 -3.61 -13.01 -6.03
CA ARG A 18 -4.40 -13.06 -4.80
C ARG A 18 -3.86 -14.16 -3.87
N CYS A 19 -3.42 -13.77 -2.67
CA CYS A 19 -3.01 -14.67 -1.59
C CYS A 19 -4.20 -15.05 -0.68
N LYS A 20 -4.11 -16.20 -0.01
CA LYS A 20 -5.20 -16.68 0.89
C LYS A 20 -5.29 -15.87 2.17
N ASP A 21 -4.15 -15.50 2.73
CA ASP A 21 -4.06 -14.77 4.00
C ASP A 21 -4.23 -13.24 3.81
N ARG A 22 -4.78 -12.81 2.66
CA ARG A 22 -4.96 -11.39 2.34
C ARG A 22 -5.81 -10.66 3.37
N GLU A 23 -6.98 -11.19 3.71
CA GLU A 23 -7.88 -10.52 4.66
C GLU A 23 -7.26 -10.46 6.06
N ALA A 24 -6.57 -11.53 6.48
CA ALA A 24 -5.83 -11.54 7.74
C ALA A 24 -4.72 -10.47 7.74
N PHE A 25 -4.00 -10.34 6.63
CA PHE A 25 -2.98 -9.30 6.46
C PHE A 25 -3.58 -7.88 6.53
N LEU A 26 -4.71 -7.62 5.86
CA LEU A 26 -5.41 -6.32 5.91
C LEU A 26 -5.79 -5.95 7.35
N LEU A 27 -6.40 -6.88 8.08
CA LEU A 27 -6.80 -6.68 9.47
C LEU A 27 -5.59 -6.43 10.36
N ALA A 28 -4.49 -7.15 10.11
CA ALA A 28 -3.28 -6.99 10.88
C ALA A 28 -2.60 -5.63 10.60
N VAL A 29 -2.61 -5.15 9.35
CA VAL A 29 -2.11 -3.80 9.02
C VAL A 29 -2.97 -2.72 9.64
N GLN A 30 -4.31 -2.84 9.60
CA GLN A 30 -5.21 -1.88 10.25
C GLN A 30 -4.93 -1.78 11.75
N LYS A 31 -4.76 -2.92 12.43
CA LYS A 31 -4.39 -2.96 13.85
C LYS A 31 -3.00 -2.36 14.11
N THR A 32 -2.07 -2.45 13.17
CA THR A 32 -0.78 -1.72 13.27
C THR A 32 -1.00 -0.21 13.28
N THR A 33 -1.83 0.30 12.36
CA THR A 33 -2.15 1.74 12.31
C THR A 33 -2.81 2.20 13.60
N GLU A 34 -3.72 1.41 14.17
CA GLU A 34 -4.35 1.72 15.46
C GLU A 34 -3.34 1.74 16.63
N LEU A 35 -2.41 0.78 16.67
CA LEU A 35 -1.42 0.67 17.74
C LEU A 35 -0.32 1.75 17.64
N VAL A 36 0.03 2.19 16.43
CA VAL A 36 1.09 3.20 16.20
C VAL A 36 0.52 4.63 16.12
N GLY A 37 -0.74 4.79 15.74
CA GLY A 37 -1.40 6.09 15.61
C GLY A 37 -1.89 6.71 16.92
N GLY A 38 -1.89 5.95 18.02
CA GLY A 38 -2.33 6.43 19.33
C GLY A 38 -1.27 7.29 20.03
N LEU A 39 -1.66 8.44 20.57
CA LEU A 39 -0.82 9.22 21.48
C LEU A 39 -0.82 8.56 22.87
N SER A 40 0.29 7.97 23.28
CA SER A 40 0.44 7.43 24.64
C SER A 40 0.82 8.53 25.63
N VAL A 41 0.38 8.39 26.89
CA VAL A 41 0.86 9.25 27.99
C VAL A 41 2.37 9.13 28.17
N ALA A 42 2.93 7.97 27.83
CA ALA A 42 4.38 7.77 27.80
C ALA A 42 5.07 8.62 26.73
N ASP A 43 4.41 8.90 25.59
CA ASP A 43 4.96 9.73 24.50
C ASP A 43 5.01 11.20 24.90
N VAL A 44 4.06 11.66 25.71
CA VAL A 44 4.01 13.03 26.24
C VAL A 44 5.02 13.23 27.39
N PHE A 45 5.26 12.18 28.19
CA PHE A 45 6.15 12.24 29.37
C PHE A 45 7.26 11.18 29.30
N PRO A 46 8.20 11.29 28.35
CA PRO A 46 9.22 10.26 28.10
C PRO A 46 10.19 10.06 29.28
N SER A 47 10.31 11.04 30.19
CA SER A 47 11.14 10.93 31.39
C SER A 47 10.56 9.98 32.44
N VAL A 48 9.26 9.64 32.36
CA VAL A 48 8.56 8.83 33.36
C VAL A 48 8.41 7.39 32.84
N LYS A 49 9.52 6.63 32.84
CA LYS A 49 9.62 5.27 32.27
C LYS A 49 8.60 4.26 32.81
N ILE A 50 8.03 4.49 34.00
CA ILE A 50 7.01 3.60 34.55
C ILE A 50 5.69 3.66 33.76
N LEU A 51 5.39 4.78 33.08
CA LEU A 51 4.21 4.91 32.23
C LEU A 51 4.29 4.02 31.00
N GLU A 52 5.48 3.87 30.41
CA GLU A 52 5.72 2.95 29.30
C GLU A 52 5.41 1.50 29.71
N VAL A 53 5.88 1.09 30.90
CA VAL A 53 5.65 -0.27 31.43
C VAL A 53 4.19 -0.50 31.81
N LEU A 54 3.54 0.47 32.47
CA LEU A 54 2.15 0.36 32.90
C LEU A 54 1.16 0.42 31.73
N SER A 55 1.52 1.07 30.62
CA SER A 55 0.66 1.17 29.44
C SER A 55 0.37 -0.19 28.78
N GLY A 56 1.27 -1.18 28.94
CA GLY A 56 1.17 -2.47 28.27
C GLY A 56 1.38 -2.43 26.75
N MET A 57 1.45 -1.23 26.16
CA MET A 57 1.47 -0.97 24.72
C MET A 57 2.65 -1.66 24.02
N ARG A 58 3.84 -1.65 24.65
CA ARG A 58 5.02 -2.34 24.12
C ARG A 58 4.80 -3.86 23.99
N SER A 59 4.16 -4.48 24.99
CA SER A 59 3.88 -5.91 24.95
C SER A 59 2.85 -6.25 23.89
N GLU A 60 1.85 -5.38 23.70
CA GLU A 60 0.83 -5.55 22.68
C GLU A 60 1.40 -5.42 21.27
N LEU A 61 2.25 -4.41 21.03
CA LEU A 61 2.99 -4.21 19.77
C LEU A 61 3.86 -5.41 19.43
N LEU A 62 4.61 -5.96 20.39
CA LEU A 62 5.45 -7.14 20.16
C LEU A 62 4.63 -8.37 19.80
N ARG A 63 3.53 -8.62 20.51
CA ARG A 63 2.61 -9.73 20.18
C ARG A 63 2.00 -9.55 18.79
N HIS A 64 1.57 -8.33 18.47
CA HIS A 64 1.01 -8.01 17.15
C HIS A 64 2.03 -8.17 16.02
N ARG A 65 3.29 -7.79 16.26
CA ARG A 65 4.39 -8.03 15.33
C ARG A 65 4.58 -9.52 15.06
N GLU A 66 4.56 -10.37 16.09
CA GLU A 66 4.67 -11.83 15.90
C GLU A 66 3.49 -12.41 15.08
N GLU A 67 2.29 -11.86 15.24
CA GLU A 67 1.11 -12.24 14.43
C GLU A 67 1.28 -11.83 12.96
N LEU A 68 1.72 -10.60 12.71
CA LEU A 68 2.02 -10.08 11.38
C LEU A 68 3.12 -10.87 10.68
N ASP A 69 4.21 -11.16 11.40
CA ASP A 69 5.33 -11.92 10.85
C ASP A 69 4.83 -13.27 10.34
N LYS A 70 4.05 -14.02 11.14
CA LYS A 70 3.45 -15.31 10.75
C LYS A 70 2.59 -15.21 9.48
N ILE A 71 1.77 -14.18 9.36
CA ILE A 71 0.92 -13.96 8.17
C ILE A 71 1.81 -13.73 6.94
N LEU A 72 2.81 -12.88 7.05
CA LEU A 72 3.75 -12.60 5.96
C LEU A 72 4.58 -13.84 5.61
N GLU A 73 4.96 -14.66 6.59
CA GLU A 73 5.65 -15.93 6.33
C GLU A 73 4.84 -16.85 5.42
N ASN A 74 3.54 -16.99 5.71
CA ASN A 74 2.65 -17.82 4.92
C ASN A 74 2.49 -17.27 3.50
N ILE A 75 2.34 -15.95 3.35
CA ILE A 75 2.23 -15.29 2.05
C ILE A 75 3.51 -15.51 1.23
N ILE A 76 4.69 -15.30 1.82
CA ILE A 76 5.98 -15.53 1.14
C ILE A 76 6.15 -17.00 0.74
N HIS A 77 5.74 -17.92 1.61
CA HIS A 77 5.79 -19.35 1.32
C HIS A 77 4.86 -19.74 0.16
N GLU A 78 3.60 -19.28 0.18
CA GLU A 78 2.62 -19.49 -0.89
C GLU A 78 3.12 -18.91 -2.22
N HIS A 79 3.69 -17.70 -2.18
CA HIS A 79 4.26 -17.02 -3.34
C HIS A 79 5.41 -17.80 -3.97
N ARG A 80 6.38 -18.25 -3.16
CA ARG A 80 7.51 -19.09 -3.65
C ARG A 80 7.04 -20.42 -4.23
N ALA A 81 6.03 -21.05 -3.62
CA ALA A 81 5.47 -22.30 -4.13
C ALA A 81 4.79 -22.09 -5.50
N ALA A 82 4.05 -20.99 -5.65
CA ALA A 82 3.41 -20.62 -6.92
C ALA A 82 4.44 -20.26 -8.00
N SER A 83 5.49 -19.52 -7.65
CA SER A 83 6.59 -19.15 -8.57
C SER A 83 7.33 -20.39 -9.10
N LYS A 84 7.69 -21.34 -8.23
CA LYS A 84 8.31 -22.61 -8.67
C LYS A 84 7.44 -23.40 -9.65
N ALA A 85 6.13 -23.49 -9.37
CA ALA A 85 5.19 -24.17 -10.26
C ALA A 85 5.01 -23.44 -11.61
N ALA A 86 5.22 -22.12 -11.64
CA ALA A 86 5.17 -21.31 -12.86
C ALA A 86 6.45 -21.44 -13.70
N MET A 87 7.64 -21.47 -13.09
CA MET A 87 8.92 -21.67 -13.78
C MET A 87 8.99 -23.03 -14.51
N GLU A 88 8.34 -24.07 -13.99
CA GLU A 88 8.19 -25.36 -14.69
C GLU A 88 7.34 -25.25 -15.98
N LYS A 89 6.58 -24.15 -16.14
CA LYS A 89 5.59 -23.97 -17.20
C LYS A 89 5.94 -22.84 -18.18
N THR A 90 6.66 -21.80 -17.77
CA THR A 90 7.03 -20.63 -18.60
C THR A 90 8.29 -19.95 -18.04
N ARG A 91 9.30 -19.69 -18.90
CA ARG A 91 10.54 -18.95 -18.56
C ARG A 91 10.35 -17.46 -18.83
N GLU A 92 9.59 -16.76 -18.00
CA GLU A 92 9.66 -15.30 -17.94
C GLU A 92 10.17 -14.93 -16.54
N ASP A 93 11.46 -14.59 -16.47
CA ASP A 93 12.19 -14.20 -15.26
C ASP A 93 12.08 -12.67 -15.07
N GLU A 94 10.86 -12.13 -15.01
CA GLU A 94 10.64 -10.71 -14.66
C GLU A 94 9.89 -10.62 -13.33
N ALA A 95 10.31 -9.69 -12.47
CA ALA A 95 9.69 -9.47 -11.18
C ALA A 95 8.27 -8.93 -11.36
N ASP A 96 7.26 -9.75 -11.07
CA ASP A 96 5.84 -9.42 -11.28
C ASP A 96 5.26 -8.54 -10.17
N CYS A 97 5.93 -8.45 -9.02
CA CYS A 97 5.48 -7.66 -7.87
C CYS A 97 6.61 -7.22 -6.95
N LEU A 98 6.30 -6.32 -6.01
CA LEU A 98 7.25 -5.83 -5.01
C LEU A 98 7.90 -6.97 -4.22
N LEU A 99 7.14 -8.02 -3.87
CA LEU A 99 7.68 -9.15 -3.14
C LEU A 99 8.78 -9.88 -3.94
N ASP A 100 8.63 -10.01 -5.26
CA ASP A 100 9.68 -10.57 -6.13
C ASP A 100 10.94 -9.70 -6.08
N VAL A 101 10.78 -8.38 -6.26
CA VAL A 101 11.89 -7.42 -6.18
C VAL A 101 12.62 -7.49 -4.84
N LEU A 102 11.90 -7.54 -3.72
CA LEU A 102 12.48 -7.61 -2.38
C LEU A 102 13.19 -8.95 -2.14
N LEU A 103 12.67 -10.04 -2.70
CA LEU A 103 13.29 -11.36 -2.62
C LEU A 103 14.56 -11.46 -3.47
N ASP A 104 14.61 -10.81 -4.63
CA ASP A 104 15.80 -10.73 -5.47
C ASP A 104 16.88 -9.87 -4.81
N ILE A 105 16.51 -8.70 -4.28
CA ILE A 105 17.43 -7.83 -3.53
C ILE A 105 18.02 -8.55 -2.32
N HIS A 106 17.23 -9.39 -1.63
CA HIS A 106 17.70 -10.19 -0.49
C HIS A 106 18.82 -11.20 -0.87
N LEU A 107 18.90 -11.62 -2.15
CA LEU A 107 19.97 -12.49 -2.62
C LEU A 107 21.28 -11.73 -2.91
N GLU A 108 21.19 -10.44 -3.24
CA GLU A 108 22.33 -9.60 -3.62
C GLU A 108 22.87 -8.73 -2.46
N LEU A 109 22.01 -8.38 -1.51
CA LEU A 109 22.31 -7.53 -0.36
C LEU A 109 21.91 -8.23 0.95
N PRO A 110 22.54 -7.89 2.08
CA PRO A 110 22.19 -8.45 3.39
C PRO A 110 20.88 -7.87 3.94
N LEU A 111 19.81 -7.89 3.14
CA LEU A 111 18.47 -7.53 3.58
C LEU A 111 18.01 -8.61 4.56
N THR A 112 17.57 -8.28 5.77
CA THR A 112 17.01 -9.31 6.66
C THR A 112 15.55 -9.58 6.29
N ARG A 113 15.05 -10.76 6.67
CA ARG A 113 13.62 -11.08 6.49
C ARG A 113 12.71 -10.07 7.19
N ASP A 114 13.12 -9.61 8.37
CA ASP A 114 12.44 -8.55 9.12
C ASP A 114 12.34 -7.26 8.29
N ASN A 115 13.37 -6.91 7.51
CA ASN A 115 13.31 -5.73 6.64
C ASN A 115 12.28 -5.92 5.52
N ILE A 116 12.19 -7.11 4.91
CA ILE A 116 11.17 -7.39 3.88
C ILE A 116 9.77 -7.24 4.48
N ASN A 117 9.53 -7.83 5.66
CA ASN A 117 8.24 -7.75 6.34
C ASN A 117 7.85 -6.30 6.64
N VAL A 118 8.78 -5.52 7.20
CA VAL A 118 8.55 -4.10 7.52
C VAL A 118 8.23 -3.30 6.26
N VAL A 119 9.01 -3.43 5.19
CA VAL A 119 8.80 -2.67 3.95
C VAL A 119 7.44 -2.99 3.31
N ILE A 120 7.05 -4.27 3.27
CA ILE A 120 5.75 -4.66 2.74
C ILE A 120 4.61 -4.10 3.59
N THR A 121 4.70 -4.21 4.91
CA THR A 121 3.70 -3.67 5.84
C THR A 121 3.58 -2.14 5.72
N GLU A 122 4.71 -1.43 5.57
CA GLU A 122 4.73 0.03 5.46
C GLU A 122 4.10 0.52 4.14
N ILE A 123 4.53 -0.04 3.00
CA ILE A 123 3.98 0.30 1.68
C ILE A 123 2.48 0.01 1.64
N PHE A 124 2.05 -1.10 2.23
CA PHE A 124 0.64 -1.44 2.28
C PHE A 124 -0.17 -0.51 3.18
N GLY A 125 0.25 -0.33 4.44
CA GLY A 125 -0.50 0.46 5.41
C GLY A 125 -0.56 1.94 5.06
N VAL A 126 0.61 2.56 4.90
CA VAL A 126 0.71 4.00 4.66
C VAL A 126 0.24 4.34 3.24
N GLY A 127 0.61 3.53 2.25
CA GLY A 127 0.26 3.79 0.86
C GLY A 127 -1.24 3.76 0.60
N SER A 128 -1.95 2.81 1.21
CA SER A 128 -3.41 2.68 1.02
C SER A 128 -4.19 3.84 1.63
N GLU A 129 -3.86 4.19 2.87
CA GLU A 129 -4.59 5.21 3.62
C GLU A 129 -4.42 6.58 2.97
N THR A 130 -3.17 7.02 2.76
CA THR A 130 -2.82 8.32 2.16
C THR A 130 -3.42 8.50 0.76
N THR A 131 -3.33 7.48 -0.09
CA THR A 131 -3.90 7.53 -1.44
C THR A 131 -5.42 7.60 -1.39
N SER A 132 -6.07 6.79 -0.53
CA SER A 132 -7.54 6.81 -0.41
C SER A 132 -8.05 8.17 0.09
N THR A 133 -7.40 8.75 1.11
CA THR A 133 -7.72 10.08 1.63
C THR A 133 -7.51 11.16 0.58
N THR A 134 -6.42 11.09 -0.19
CA THR A 134 -6.16 12.05 -1.29
C THR A 134 -7.26 12.00 -2.35
N ILE A 135 -7.71 10.80 -2.75
CA ILE A 135 -8.82 10.66 -3.71
C ILE A 135 -10.12 11.18 -3.11
N GLU A 136 -10.40 10.92 -1.83
CA GLU A 136 -11.58 11.43 -1.14
C GLU A 136 -11.60 12.97 -1.10
N TRP A 137 -10.47 13.61 -0.78
CA TRP A 137 -10.36 15.07 -0.82
C TRP A 137 -10.50 15.63 -2.23
N ALA A 138 -9.79 15.05 -3.20
CA ALA A 138 -9.86 15.50 -4.59
C ALA A 138 -11.30 15.40 -5.14
N THR A 139 -11.99 14.29 -4.88
CA THR A 139 -13.39 14.11 -5.31
C THR A 139 -14.33 15.07 -4.60
N SER A 140 -14.15 15.31 -3.30
CA SER A 140 -14.91 16.31 -2.53
C SER A 140 -14.74 17.73 -3.08
N GLU A 141 -13.50 18.15 -3.37
CA GLU A 141 -13.22 19.47 -3.91
C GLU A 141 -13.75 19.66 -5.34
N MET A 142 -13.68 18.62 -6.18
CA MET A 142 -14.31 18.65 -7.50
C MET A 142 -15.84 18.74 -7.42
N LEU A 143 -16.48 18.03 -6.48
CA LEU A 143 -17.93 18.10 -6.29
C LEU A 143 -18.41 19.48 -5.83
N LYS A 144 -17.58 20.22 -5.07
CA LYS A 144 -17.86 21.62 -4.69
C LYS A 144 -17.64 22.62 -5.81
N ASN A 145 -16.86 22.26 -6.84
CA ASN A 145 -16.50 23.11 -7.97
C ASN A 145 -16.91 22.46 -9.30
N PRO A 146 -18.19 22.55 -9.71
CA PRO A 146 -18.72 21.86 -10.90
C PRO A 146 -17.95 22.15 -12.19
N SER A 147 -17.43 23.37 -12.36
CA SER A 147 -16.62 23.74 -13.53
C SER A 147 -15.30 22.95 -13.62
N VAL A 148 -14.67 22.67 -12.48
CA VAL A 148 -13.45 21.85 -12.39
C VAL A 148 -13.79 20.39 -12.69
N MET A 149 -14.89 19.87 -12.12
CA MET A 149 -15.36 18.51 -12.40
C MET A 149 -15.68 18.30 -13.88
N GLU A 150 -16.37 19.26 -14.53
CA GLU A 150 -16.69 19.19 -15.95
C GLU A 150 -15.43 19.16 -16.82
N LYS A 151 -14.44 20.02 -16.51
CA LYS A 151 -13.17 20.05 -17.22
C LYS A 151 -12.39 18.74 -17.04
N ALA A 152 -12.34 18.20 -15.82
CA ALA A 152 -11.68 16.92 -15.53
C ALA A 152 -12.27 15.76 -16.35
N GLN A 153 -13.60 15.67 -16.39
CA GLN A 153 -14.31 14.66 -17.15
C GLN A 153 -14.13 14.83 -18.66
N ALA A 154 -14.15 16.07 -19.16
CA ALA A 154 -13.90 16.37 -20.56
C ALA A 154 -12.48 15.96 -21.00
N ASP A 155 -11.48 16.27 -20.19
CA ASP A 155 -10.07 15.92 -20.44
C ASP A 155 -9.90 14.39 -20.52
N VAL A 156 -10.39 13.65 -19.52
CA VAL A 156 -10.32 12.17 -19.51
C VAL A 156 -11.04 11.58 -20.71
N ARG A 157 -12.23 12.07 -21.06
CA ARG A 157 -12.99 11.61 -22.24
C ARG A 157 -12.21 11.88 -23.52
N SER A 158 -11.59 13.04 -23.66
CA SER A 158 -10.85 13.42 -24.87
C SER A 158 -9.70 12.45 -25.18
N VAL A 159 -8.99 11.98 -24.15
CA VAL A 159 -7.91 10.98 -24.28
C VAL A 159 -8.50 9.59 -24.52
N SER A 160 -9.54 9.22 -23.78
CA SER A 160 -10.19 7.91 -23.88
C SER A 160 -10.81 7.66 -25.27
N TYR A 161 -11.46 8.67 -25.87
CA TYR A 161 -12.09 8.55 -27.19
C TYR A 161 -11.08 8.31 -28.31
N LYS A 162 -9.85 8.82 -28.19
CA LYS A 162 -8.80 8.57 -29.18
C LYS A 162 -8.32 7.13 -29.16
N LYS A 163 -8.35 6.48 -27.98
CA LYS A 163 -7.67 5.21 -27.75
C LYS A 163 -8.61 4.00 -27.55
N GLY A 164 -9.87 4.25 -27.20
CA GLY A 164 -10.87 3.20 -26.95
C GLY A 164 -10.74 2.52 -25.58
N ASN A 165 -9.67 2.78 -24.83
CA ASN A 165 -9.48 2.37 -23.44
C ASN A 165 -8.61 3.40 -22.69
N VAL A 166 -8.73 3.45 -21.36
CA VAL A 166 -7.85 4.25 -20.50
C VAL A 166 -6.66 3.39 -20.09
N ASP A 167 -5.46 3.84 -20.40
CA ASP A 167 -4.21 3.27 -19.89
C ASP A 167 -3.22 4.38 -19.51
N GLU A 168 -2.17 3.99 -18.79
CA GLU A 168 -1.18 4.93 -18.24
C GLU A 168 -0.40 5.68 -19.32
N THR A 169 -0.29 5.13 -20.53
CA THR A 169 0.46 5.80 -21.59
C THR A 169 -0.25 7.06 -22.08
N GLY A 170 -1.57 7.20 -21.88
CA GLY A 170 -2.31 8.43 -22.20
C GLY A 170 -2.25 9.50 -21.10
N LEU A 171 -1.65 9.19 -19.94
CA LEU A 171 -1.68 10.07 -18.77
C LEU A 171 -1.00 11.42 -19.04
N HIS A 172 0.08 11.42 -19.83
CA HIS A 172 0.80 12.63 -20.21
C HIS A 172 -0.01 13.59 -21.09
N GLU A 173 -1.10 13.12 -21.72
CA GLU A 173 -2.00 13.95 -22.53
C GLU A 173 -3.06 14.69 -21.71
N LEU A 174 -3.21 14.37 -20.42
CA LEU A 174 -4.23 14.99 -19.56
C LEU A 174 -3.80 16.40 -19.14
N GLN A 175 -4.53 17.41 -19.63
CA GLN A 175 -4.21 18.82 -19.40
C GLN A 175 -4.52 19.29 -17.98
N LEU A 176 -5.57 18.75 -17.35
CA LEU A 176 -5.98 19.11 -16.00
C LEU A 176 -4.91 18.83 -14.93
N ILE A 177 -4.10 17.77 -15.09
CA ILE A 177 -3.05 17.38 -14.13
C ILE A 177 -2.05 18.52 -13.96
N TRP A 178 -1.61 19.12 -15.07
CA TRP A 178 -0.69 20.27 -15.08
C TRP A 178 -1.27 21.52 -14.42
N TYR A 179 -2.58 21.73 -14.54
CA TYR A 179 -3.25 22.92 -13.98
C TYR A 179 -3.37 22.85 -12.45
N LEU A 180 -3.51 21.64 -11.89
CA LEU A 180 -3.54 21.44 -10.44
C LEU A 180 -2.14 21.46 -9.83
N ASP A 181 -1.12 20.88 -10.49
CA ASP A 181 0.28 20.96 -10.03
C ASP A 181 0.76 22.41 -9.92
N THR A 182 0.31 23.29 -10.83
CA THR A 182 0.72 24.71 -10.85
C THR A 182 0.08 25.55 -9.73
N ILE A 183 -1.03 25.10 -9.12
CA ILE A 183 -1.75 25.84 -8.07
C ILE A 183 -1.30 25.43 -6.66
N TYR A 184 -0.75 24.23 -6.49
CA TYR A 184 -0.36 23.67 -5.20
C TYR A 184 1.18 23.58 -4.97
N THR A 185 1.98 24.21 -5.82
CA THR A 185 3.43 24.45 -5.59
C THR A 185 3.67 25.91 -5.22
#